data_AF-A0A966D7U8-F1
#
_entry.id   AF-A0A966D7U8-F1
#
_cell.length_a   1.000
_cell.length_b   1.000
_cell.length_c   1.000
_cell.angle_alpha   90.00
_cell.angle_beta   90.00
_cell.angle_gamma   90.00
#
_symmetry.space_group_name_H-M   'P 1'
#
loop_
_entity.id
_entity.type
_entity.pdbx_description
1 polymer ?
#
loop_
_entity_poly.entity_id
_entity_poly.type
_entity_poly.pdbx_seq_one_letter_code
_entity_poly.pdbx_strand_id
1 'polypeptide(L)'
;MIQEKYNINPYKILEKYYKNNIKTKEILISHGKSVYKKALEIIEISKIKNIDLKFLENACILHDIGVLNINAPKIFCFGKRPYIEHGILGAEILRKEGLDKIALI
;
A
#
# COMPACT_ATOMS: atom_id res chain seq x y z
N MET A 1 15.23 -16.17 -13.59
CA MET A 1 14.37 -15.14 -14.21
C MET A 1 13.41 -14.61 -13.15
N ILE A 2 13.68 -13.45 -12.55
CA ILE A 2 12.96 -12.95 -11.36
C ILE A 2 12.04 -11.75 -11.70
N GLN A 3 11.98 -11.32 -12.97
CA GLN A 3 11.37 -10.05 -13.36
C GLN A 3 9.85 -10.05 -13.59
N GLU A 4 9.15 -11.20 -13.58
CA GLU A 4 7.71 -11.23 -13.92
C GLU A 4 6.75 -11.04 -12.73
N LYS A 5 7.22 -11.10 -11.47
CA LYS A 5 6.30 -11.35 -10.33
C LYS A 5 5.50 -10.14 -9.81
N TYR A 6 5.69 -8.93 -10.36
CA TYR A 6 5.02 -7.72 -9.88
C TYR A 6 4.54 -6.78 -10.98
N ASN A 7 4.11 -7.29 -12.13
CA ASN A 7 3.47 -6.45 -13.16
C ASN A 7 2.03 -6.03 -12.79
N ILE A 8 1.85 -5.62 -11.54
CA ILE A 8 0.59 -5.14 -10.98
C ILE A 8 0.69 -3.63 -10.86
N ASN A 9 -0.40 -2.95 -11.20
CA ASN A 9 -0.56 -1.52 -10.97
C ASN A 9 -1.23 -1.34 -9.60
N PRO A 10 -0.53 -0.79 -8.59
CA PRO A 10 -1.05 -0.70 -7.22
C PRO A 10 -2.25 0.24 -7.13
N TYR A 11 -2.33 1.24 -8.02
CA TYR A 11 -3.48 2.14 -8.12
C TYR A 11 -4.75 1.40 -8.58
N LYS A 12 -4.63 0.39 -9.46
CA LYS A 12 -5.77 -0.46 -9.84
C LYS A 12 -6.27 -1.31 -8.68
N ILE A 13 -5.37 -1.76 -7.80
CA ILE A 13 -5.76 -2.49 -6.58
C ILE A 13 -6.51 -1.54 -5.64
N LEU A 14 -5.99 -0.33 -5.38
CA LEU A 14 -6.71 0.66 -4.58
C LEU A 14 -8.07 1.02 -5.19
N GLU A 15 -8.17 1.16 -6.50
CA GLU A 15 -9.44 1.40 -7.21
C GLU A 15 -10.46 0.28 -6.94
N LYS A 16 -10.03 -0.98 -7.03
CA LYS A 16 -10.87 -2.17 -6.80
C LYS A 16 -11.48 -2.17 -5.39
N TYR A 17 -10.68 -1.87 -4.37
CA TYR A 17 -11.12 -1.95 -2.97
C TYR A 17 -11.80 -0.68 -2.46
N TYR A 18 -11.47 0.49 -3.02
CA TYR A 18 -11.98 1.79 -2.56
C TYR A 18 -12.93 2.48 -3.56
N LYS A 19 -13.55 1.73 -4.48
CA LYS A 19 -14.50 2.26 -5.48
C LYS A 19 -15.57 3.20 -4.91
N ASN A 20 -16.04 2.91 -3.69
CA ASN A 20 -17.10 3.68 -3.00
C ASN A 20 -16.56 4.64 -1.94
N ASN A 21 -15.24 4.74 -1.78
CA ASN A 21 -14.60 5.59 -0.76
C ASN A 21 -13.46 6.41 -1.37
N ILE A 22 -13.84 7.30 -2.30
CA ILE A 22 -12.94 8.09 -3.13
C ILE A 22 -12.00 8.96 -2.29
N LYS A 23 -12.52 9.63 -1.25
CA LYS A 23 -11.70 10.49 -0.38
C LYS A 23 -10.60 9.71 0.34
N THR A 24 -10.92 8.54 0.90
CA THR A 24 -9.92 7.69 1.55
C THR A 24 -8.89 7.19 0.53
N LYS A 25 -9.33 6.79 -0.66
CA LYS A 25 -8.45 6.37 -1.75
C LYS A 25 -7.44 7.46 -2.13
N GLU A 26 -7.89 8.69 -2.31
CA GLU A 26 -7.02 9.84 -2.65
C GLU A 26 -5.98 10.11 -1.57
N ILE A 27 -6.38 10.02 -0.29
CA ILE A 27 -5.47 10.14 0.85
C ILE A 27 -4.41 9.03 0.81
N LEU A 28 -4.82 7.77 0.63
CA LEU A 28 -3.89 6.62 0.55
C LEU A 28 -2.90 6.77 -0.62
N ILE A 29 -3.38 7.18 -1.79
CA ILE A 29 -2.53 7.41 -2.96
C ILE A 29 -1.49 8.51 -2.68
N SER A 30 -1.94 9.65 -2.13
CA SER A 30 -1.06 10.77 -1.80
C SER A 30 -0.03 10.40 -0.73
N HIS A 31 -0.47 9.70 0.32
CA HIS A 31 0.38 9.20 1.39
C HIS A 31 1.42 8.22 0.85
N GLY A 32 1.00 7.18 0.14
CA GLY A 32 1.89 6.17 -0.41
C GLY A 32 2.93 6.76 -1.38
N LYS A 33 2.55 7.74 -2.20
CA LYS A 33 3.52 8.49 -3.06
C LYS A 33 4.55 9.25 -2.24
N SER A 34 4.12 9.86 -1.12
CA SER A 34 5.03 10.57 -0.21
C SER A 34 6.01 9.60 0.46
N VAL A 35 5.54 8.43 0.89
CA VAL A 35 6.37 7.35 1.43
C VAL A 35 7.36 6.84 0.38
N TYR A 36 6.91 6.60 -0.84
CA TYR A 36 7.77 6.15 -1.94
C TYR A 36 8.87 7.17 -2.27
N LYS A 37 8.50 8.46 -2.38
CA LYS A 37 9.47 9.55 -2.58
C LYS A 37 10.50 9.57 -1.46
N LYS A 38 10.07 9.45 -0.21
CA LYS A 38 10.98 9.44 0.94
C LYS A 38 11.92 8.23 0.91
N ALA A 39 11.42 7.06 0.52
CA ALA A 39 12.24 5.86 0.36
C ALA A 39 13.32 6.04 -0.71
N LEU A 40 12.98 6.67 -1.85
CA LEU A 40 13.96 7.00 -2.90
C LEU A 40 15.04 7.96 -2.40
N GLU A 41 14.68 9.00 -1.66
CA GLU A 41 15.64 9.93 -1.03
C GLU A 41 16.62 9.16 -0.11
N ILE A 42 16.12 8.23 0.71
CA ILE A 42 16.96 7.42 1.61
C ILE A 42 17.90 6.51 0.83
N ILE A 43 17.42 5.87 -0.25
CA ILE A 43 18.23 5.00 -1.10
C ILE A 43 19.37 5.79 -1.74
N GLU A 44 19.08 6.99 -2.24
CA GLU A 44 20.08 7.88 -2.85
C GLU A 44 21.15 8.30 -1.84
N ILE A 45 20.75 8.83 -0.68
CA ILE A 45 21.65 9.28 0.39
C ILE A 45 22.53 8.13 0.89
N SER A 46 21.92 6.96 1.09
CA SER A 46 22.59 5.78 1.65
C SER A 46 23.38 4.98 0.61
N LYS A 47 23.32 5.37 -0.67
CA LYS A 47 23.93 4.67 -1.81
C LYS A 47 23.58 3.18 -1.87
N ILE A 48 22.36 2.81 -1.44
CA ILE A 48 21.91 1.43 -1.46
C ILE A 48 21.72 1.01 -2.92
N LYS A 49 22.29 -0.13 -3.29
CA LYS A 49 22.21 -0.69 -4.64
C LYS A 49 21.28 -1.90 -4.66
N ASN A 50 20.89 -2.32 -5.86
CA ASN A 50 20.10 -3.55 -6.10
C ASN A 50 18.72 -3.54 -5.42
N ILE A 51 18.06 -2.38 -5.33
CA ILE A 51 16.68 -2.28 -4.89
C ILE A 51 15.74 -2.60 -6.05
N ASP A 52 14.74 -3.46 -5.78
CA ASP A 52 13.60 -3.64 -6.66
C ASP A 52 12.64 -2.46 -6.50
N LEU A 53 12.80 -1.44 -7.36
CA LEU A 53 12.00 -0.21 -7.32
C LEU A 53 10.50 -0.48 -7.57
N LYS A 54 10.16 -1.54 -8.31
CA LYS A 54 8.76 -1.86 -8.60
C LYS A 54 8.09 -2.48 -7.38
N PHE A 55 8.79 -3.39 -6.69
CA PHE A 55 8.35 -3.88 -5.41
C PHE A 55 8.22 -2.74 -4.40
N LEU A 56 9.20 -1.83 -4.34
CA LEU A 56 9.20 -0.69 -3.44
C LEU A 56 7.99 0.24 -3.68
N GLU A 57 7.71 0.60 -4.93
CA GLU A 57 6.52 1.42 -5.26
C GLU A 57 5.24 0.70 -4.82
N ASN A 58 5.06 -0.56 -5.20
CA ASN A 58 3.87 -1.33 -4.84
C ASN A 58 3.70 -1.43 -3.32
N ALA A 59 4.78 -1.68 -2.59
CA ALA A 59 4.80 -1.72 -1.15
C ALA A 59 4.38 -0.40 -0.51
N CYS A 60 5.01 0.70 -0.90
CA CYS A 60 4.70 2.01 -0.35
C CYS A 60 3.25 2.44 -0.62
N ILE A 61 2.74 2.14 -1.82
CA ILE A 61 1.36 2.50 -2.22
C ILE A 61 0.30 1.64 -1.52
N LEU A 62 0.61 0.36 -1.23
CA LEU A 62 -0.37 -0.60 -0.72
C LEU A 62 -0.27 -0.91 0.77
N HIS A 63 0.75 -0.46 1.50
CA HIS A 63 0.95 -0.84 2.90
C HIS A 63 -0.26 -0.57 3.80
N ASP A 64 -0.98 0.53 3.54
CA ASP A 64 -2.17 0.95 4.31
C ASP A 64 -3.51 0.49 3.69
N ILE A 65 -3.52 -0.44 2.72
CA ILE A 65 -4.76 -0.89 2.05
C ILE A 65 -5.82 -1.47 3.00
N GLY A 66 -5.43 -1.90 4.21
CA GLY A 66 -6.35 -2.45 5.19
C GLY A 66 -7.17 -1.42 5.96
N VAL A 67 -6.94 -0.11 5.78
CA VAL A 67 -7.69 0.91 6.55
C VAL A 67 -9.18 0.92 6.25
N LEU A 68 -9.65 0.32 5.15
CA LEU A 68 -11.06 0.33 4.69
C LEU A 68 -12.08 -0.05 5.77
N ASN A 69 -11.72 -0.96 6.69
CA ASN A 69 -12.62 -1.47 7.73
C ASN A 69 -12.35 -0.86 9.13
N ILE A 70 -11.43 0.10 9.20
CA ILE A 70 -11.01 0.75 10.43
C ILE A 70 -11.89 1.96 10.74
N ASN A 71 -12.14 2.20 12.03
CA ASN A 71 -12.72 3.48 12.46
C ASN A 71 -11.62 4.56 12.48
N ALA A 72 -11.43 5.26 11.35
CA ALA A 72 -10.49 6.36 11.22
C ALA A 72 -11.16 7.58 10.55
N PRO A 73 -12.04 8.31 11.25
CA PRO A 73 -12.83 9.39 10.67
C PRO A 73 -11.97 10.52 10.09
N LYS A 74 -10.77 10.75 10.66
CA LYS A 74 -9.80 11.75 10.18
C LYS A 74 -9.35 11.53 8.74
N ILE A 75 -9.46 10.29 8.23
CA ILE A 75 -9.13 9.93 6.84
C ILE A 75 -10.36 9.41 6.08
N PHE A 76 -11.57 9.79 6.51
CA PHE A 76 -12.85 9.39 5.88
C PHE A 76 -13.13 7.88 5.88
N CYS A 77 -12.60 7.16 6.88
CA CYS A 77 -12.94 5.77 7.10
C CYS A 77 -13.82 5.60 8.34
N PHE A 78 -14.96 4.94 8.18
CA PHE A 78 -16.02 4.81 9.19
C PHE A 78 -16.30 3.34 9.53
N GLY A 79 -15.27 2.50 9.43
CA GLY A 79 -15.35 1.09 9.82
C GLY A 79 -15.51 0.90 11.32
N LYS A 80 -15.48 -0.36 11.77
CA LYS A 80 -15.71 -0.71 13.19
C LYS A 80 -14.47 -1.31 13.87
N ARG A 81 -13.44 -1.65 13.10
CA ARG A 81 -12.25 -2.33 13.59
C ARG A 81 -11.26 -1.31 14.18
N PRO A 82 -10.46 -1.70 15.20
CA PRO A 82 -9.47 -0.81 15.81
C PRO A 82 -8.31 -0.53 14.85
N TYR A 83 -7.73 0.67 14.92
CA TYR A 83 -6.70 1.13 13.97
C TYR A 83 -5.51 0.18 13.82
N ILE A 84 -5.08 -0.46 14.90
CA ILE A 84 -3.96 -1.40 14.89
C ILE A 84 -4.15 -2.58 13.91
N GLU A 85 -5.39 -2.92 13.55
CA GLU A 85 -5.67 -4.06 12.67
C GLU A 85 -5.52 -3.77 11.18
N HIS A 86 -5.26 -2.52 10.77
CA HIS A 86 -5.10 -2.19 9.34
C HIS A 86 -4.02 -3.06 8.67
N GLY A 87 -2.92 -3.38 9.35
CA GLY A 87 -1.87 -4.24 8.81
C GLY A 87 -2.34 -5.68 8.55
N ILE A 88 -3.04 -6.31 9.50
CA ILE A 88 -3.54 -7.69 9.35
C ILE A 88 -4.62 -7.75 8.26
N LEU A 89 -5.56 -6.79 8.26
CA LEU A 89 -6.62 -6.70 7.26
C LEU A 89 -6.05 -6.39 5.86
N GLY A 90 -5.03 -5.55 5.79
CA GLY A 90 -4.30 -5.25 4.56
C GLY A 90 -3.57 -6.47 4.02
N ALA A 91 -2.89 -7.23 4.88
CA ALA A 91 -2.22 -8.47 4.51
C ALA A 91 -3.20 -9.51 3.96
N GLU A 92 -4.40 -9.64 4.52
CA GLU A 92 -5.45 -10.51 3.98
C GLU A 92 -5.89 -10.10 2.57
N ILE A 93 -6.07 -8.79 2.32
CA ILE A 93 -6.39 -8.25 1.00
C ILE A 93 -5.27 -8.56 0.01
N LEU A 94 -4.02 -8.31 0.39
CA LEU A 94 -2.87 -8.49 -0.49
C LEU A 94 -2.64 -9.96 -0.84
N ARG A 95 -2.81 -10.89 0.12
CA ARG A 95 -2.76 -12.33 -0.16
C ARG A 95 -3.85 -12.78 -1.13
N LYS A 96 -5.08 -12.21 -1.04
CA LYS A 96 -6.16 -12.48 -2.01
C LYS A 96 -5.81 -12.02 -3.42
N GLU A 97 -5.00 -10.96 -3.57
CA GLU A 97 -4.49 -10.50 -4.86
C GLU A 97 -3.20 -11.23 -5.32
N GLY A 98 -2.74 -12.25 -4.58
CA GLY A 98 -1.50 -12.97 -4.88
C GLY A 98 -0.22 -12.18 -4.60
N LEU A 99 -0.30 -11.15 -3.74
CA LEU A 99 0.78 -10.25 -3.37
C LEU A 99 1.41 -10.64 -2.02
N ASP A 100 1.70 -11.92 -1.82
CA ASP A 100 2.15 -12.46 -0.53
C ASP A 100 3.36 -11.75 0.07
N LYS A 101 4.32 -11.34 -0.78
CA LYS A 101 5.52 -10.63 -0.31
C LYS A 101 5.24 -9.19 0.13
N ILE A 102 4.26 -8.52 -0.48
CA ILE A 102 3.84 -7.19 -0.05
C ILE A 102 3.03 -7.29 1.25
N ALA A 103 2.28 -8.38 1.44
CA ALA A 103 1.52 -8.67 2.66
C ALA A 103 2.37 -8.90 3.93
N LEU A 104 3.71 -8.81 3.83
CA LEU A 104 4.65 -8.93 4.94
C LEU A 104 5.15 -7.58 5.47
N ILE A 105 4.77 -6.50 4.79
CA ILE A 105 5.14 -5.12 5.10
C ILE A 105 4.03 -4.51 5.95
#